data_AF-H8GT76-F1
#
_entry.id   AF-H8GT76-F1
#
_cell.length_a   1.000
_cell.length_b   1.000
_cell.length_c   1.000
_cell.angle_alpha   90.00
_cell.angle_beta   90.00
_cell.angle_gamma   90.00
#
_symmetry.space_group_name_H-M   'P 1'
#
loop_
_entity.id
_entity.type
_entity.pdbx_description
1 polymer ?
#
loop_
_entity_poly.entity_id
_entity_poly.type
_entity_poly.pdbx_seq_one_letter_code
_entity_poly.pdbx_strand_id
1 'polypeptide(L)'
;MTVQFWLFGLDARTGDLARLGYVRRPAPPTLPQGPKGPGSSVYACGHLRLHSAGLSADLPQGELRFERRTGRFWLGGERIGRERGYALALPLVLHHEARLCRLHAPDWRGAQLRAHVLPAPVRRALPAWRAARRGLEAHLWTPAGRPDVYGAPVLPPVPAP
;
A
#
# COMPACT_ATOMS: atom_id res chain seq x y z
N MET A 1 6.78 1.32 6.03
CA MET A 1 5.71 0.36 5.69
C MET A 1 5.05 -0.31 6.90
N THR A 2 5.67 -0.41 8.07
CA THR A 2 5.12 -1.11 9.25
C THR A 2 3.68 -0.71 9.64
N VAL A 3 3.42 0.60 9.77
CA VAL A 3 2.08 1.12 10.10
C VAL A 3 1.07 0.72 9.04
N GLN A 4 1.42 0.86 7.77
CA GLN A 4 0.52 0.57 6.65
C GLN A 4 0.06 -0.89 6.63
N PHE A 5 0.96 -1.85 6.87
CA PHE A 5 0.58 -3.26 6.91
C PHE A 5 -0.32 -3.61 8.11
N TRP A 6 -0.16 -2.91 9.23
CA TRP A 6 -1.08 -3.05 10.34
C TRP A 6 -2.46 -2.48 10.00
N LEU A 7 -2.51 -1.32 9.33
CA LEU A 7 -3.75 -0.70 8.85
C LEU A 7 -4.47 -1.58 7.81
N PHE A 8 -3.77 -2.13 6.82
CA PHE A 8 -4.37 -3.08 5.87
C PHE A 8 -5.01 -4.29 6.57
N GLY A 9 -4.41 -4.76 7.67
CA GLY A 9 -5.01 -5.81 8.49
C GLY A 9 -6.26 -5.37 9.26
N LEU A 10 -6.41 -4.08 9.59
CA LEU A 10 -7.65 -3.53 10.11
C LEU A 10 -8.68 -3.37 9.00
N ASP A 11 -8.30 -2.76 7.88
CA ASP A 11 -9.16 -2.52 6.72
C ASP A 11 -9.74 -3.84 6.17
N ALA A 12 -8.98 -4.95 6.24
CA ALA A 12 -9.46 -6.27 5.91
C ALA A 12 -10.52 -6.78 6.91
N ARG A 13 -10.29 -6.59 8.22
CA ARG A 13 -11.19 -7.05 9.29
C ARG A 13 -12.49 -6.26 9.35
N THR A 14 -12.46 -4.97 9.03
CA THR A 14 -13.65 -4.10 9.01
C THR A 14 -14.44 -4.21 7.71
N GLY A 15 -13.95 -4.99 6.74
CA GLY A 15 -14.57 -5.16 5.42
C GLY A 15 -14.30 -4.00 4.46
N ASP A 16 -13.46 -3.04 4.83
CA ASP A 16 -13.17 -1.87 4.01
C ASP A 16 -12.42 -2.22 2.72
N LEU A 17 -11.57 -3.26 2.73
CA LEU A 17 -10.97 -3.76 1.48
C LEU A 17 -12.05 -4.20 0.48
N ALA A 18 -13.08 -4.92 0.93
CA ALA A 18 -14.17 -5.34 0.06
C ALA A 18 -15.01 -4.14 -0.42
N ARG A 19 -15.30 -3.16 0.45
CA ARG A 19 -15.99 -1.91 0.07
C ARG A 19 -15.19 -1.09 -0.95
N LEU A 20 -13.86 -1.15 -0.88
CA LEU A 20 -12.96 -0.59 -1.87
C LEU A 20 -12.77 -1.49 -3.11
N GLY A 21 -13.60 -2.53 -3.30
CA GLY A 21 -13.54 -3.38 -4.49
C GLY A 21 -12.31 -4.28 -4.56
N TYR A 22 -11.64 -4.56 -3.45
CA TYR A 22 -10.64 -5.62 -3.41
C TYR A 22 -11.32 -6.99 -3.45
N VAL A 23 -10.87 -7.83 -4.37
CA VAL A 23 -11.29 -9.23 -4.46
C VAL A 23 -10.33 -10.09 -3.64
N ARG A 24 -10.87 -10.81 -2.66
CA ARG A 24 -10.12 -11.79 -1.88
C ARG A 24 -9.92 -13.07 -2.71
N ARG A 25 -8.68 -13.50 -2.86
CA ARG A 25 -8.31 -14.74 -3.55
C ARG A 25 -7.43 -15.61 -2.64
N PRO A 26 -7.46 -16.95 -2.80
CA PRO A 26 -6.45 -17.82 -2.20
C PRO A 26 -5.06 -17.35 -2.62
N ALA A 27 -4.09 -17.35 -1.70
CA ALA A 27 -2.72 -17.02 -2.05
C ALA A 27 -2.17 -18.08 -3.02
N PRO A 28 -1.58 -17.69 -4.16
CA PRO A 28 -0.97 -18.64 -5.07
C PRO A 28 0.25 -19.32 -4.39
N PRO A 29 0.54 -20.58 -4.76
CA PRO A 29 1.66 -21.35 -4.18
C PRO A 29 3.04 -20.73 -4.46
N THR A 30 3.14 -19.78 -5.39
CA THR A 30 4.38 -19.14 -5.84
C THR A 30 4.78 -17.89 -5.06
N LEU A 31 3.94 -17.40 -4.14
CA LEU A 31 4.39 -16.39 -3.18
C LEU A 31 5.46 -17.03 -2.28
N PRO A 32 6.52 -16.30 -1.86
CA PRO A 32 7.53 -16.80 -0.95
C PRO A 32 6.90 -17.03 0.43
N GLN A 33 6.16 -18.13 0.55
CA GLN A 33 5.63 -18.66 1.77
C GLN A 33 6.74 -19.53 2.33
N GLY A 34 7.36 -19.08 3.42
CA GLY A 34 7.97 -20.06 4.33
C GLY A 34 6.92 -21.10 4.72
N PRO A 35 7.34 -22.28 5.21
CA PRO A 35 6.45 -23.43 5.38
C PRO A 35 5.33 -23.09 6.37
N LYS A 36 4.15 -22.70 5.88
CA LYS A 36 2.96 -22.49 6.71
C LYS A 36 1.66 -22.45 5.89
N GLY A 37 1.05 -23.62 5.77
CA GLY A 37 -0.40 -23.88 5.88
C GLY A 37 -1.37 -23.32 4.82
N PRO A 38 -2.43 -24.07 4.47
CA PRO A 38 -3.55 -23.56 3.67
C PRO A 38 -4.31 -22.48 4.47
N GLY A 39 -4.52 -21.28 3.92
CA GLY A 39 -5.37 -20.25 4.54
C GLY A 39 -4.94 -18.78 4.36
N SER A 40 -3.79 -18.50 3.75
CA SER A 40 -3.40 -17.12 3.45
C SER A 40 -4.18 -16.58 2.24
N SER A 41 -4.62 -15.32 2.30
CA SER A 41 -5.43 -14.69 1.25
C SER A 41 -4.75 -13.44 0.72
N VAL A 42 -4.82 -13.26 -0.59
CA VAL A 42 -4.40 -12.05 -1.29
C VAL A 42 -5.63 -11.21 -1.59
N TYR A 43 -5.57 -9.91 -1.33
CA TYR A 43 -6.59 -8.95 -1.72
C TYR A 43 -6.08 -8.19 -2.95
N ALA A 44 -6.79 -8.30 -4.07
CA ALA A 44 -6.40 -7.64 -5.32
C ALA A 44 -7.40 -6.57 -5.73
N CYS A 45 -6.91 -5.39 -6.11
CA CYS A 45 -7.72 -4.30 -6.67
C CYS A 45 -6.93 -3.61 -7.78
N GLY A 46 -7.37 -3.78 -9.03
CA GLY A 46 -6.62 -3.33 -10.20
C GLY A 46 -5.20 -3.89 -10.20
N HIS A 47 -4.21 -3.01 -10.27
CA HIS A 47 -2.79 -3.37 -10.28
C HIS A 47 -2.21 -3.67 -8.90
N LEU A 48 -2.90 -3.38 -7.79
CA LEU A 48 -2.37 -3.54 -6.44
C LEU A 48 -2.86 -4.84 -5.79
N ARG A 49 -1.91 -5.61 -5.24
CA ARG A 49 -2.13 -6.85 -4.50
C ARG A 49 -1.58 -6.72 -3.09
N LEU A 50 -2.42 -7.05 -2.10
CA LEU A 50 -2.09 -6.97 -0.69
C LEU A 50 -2.11 -8.36 -0.06
N HIS A 51 -1.06 -8.69 0.67
CA HIS A 51 -0.92 -9.92 1.43
C HIS A 51 -0.35 -9.63 2.82
N SER A 52 -0.60 -10.47 3.81
CA SER A 52 -0.06 -10.25 5.17
C SER A 52 1.47 -10.21 5.22
N ALA A 53 2.12 -10.90 4.28
CA ALA A 53 3.57 -10.97 4.12
C ALA A 53 4.17 -9.87 3.23
N GLY A 54 3.36 -9.09 2.50
CA GLY A 54 3.90 -8.15 1.52
C GLY A 54 2.84 -7.51 0.62
N LEU A 55 3.29 -6.63 -0.27
CA LEU A 55 2.45 -6.08 -1.33
C LEU A 55 3.14 -6.32 -2.67
N SER A 56 2.35 -6.44 -3.73
CA SER A 56 2.86 -6.34 -5.08
C SER A 56 2.00 -5.43 -5.94
N ALA A 57 2.61 -4.84 -6.97
CA ALA A 57 1.92 -3.97 -7.89
C ALA A 57 2.51 -4.08 -9.30
N ASP A 58 1.63 -4.14 -10.30
CA ASP A 58 2.06 -4.08 -11.70
C ASP A 58 2.36 -2.62 -12.07
N LEU A 59 3.62 -2.32 -12.37
CA LEU A 59 4.07 -1.02 -12.86
C LEU A 59 4.52 -1.13 -14.32
N PRO A 60 4.61 -0.02 -15.08
CA PRO A 60 5.13 -0.04 -16.45
C PRO A 60 6.51 -0.68 -16.59
N GLN A 61 7.35 -0.57 -15.55
CA GLN A 61 8.70 -1.12 -15.51
C GLN A 61 8.79 -2.56 -14.98
N GLY A 62 7.64 -3.20 -14.67
CA GLY A 62 7.56 -4.55 -14.13
C GLY A 62 6.86 -4.63 -12.76
N GLU A 63 6.70 -5.86 -12.24
CA GLU A 63 6.07 -6.06 -10.92
C GLU A 63 6.97 -5.50 -9.82
N LEU A 64 6.46 -4.53 -9.07
CA LEU A 64 7.02 -4.11 -7.79
C LEU A 64 6.57 -5.11 -6.73
N ARG A 65 7.51 -5.64 -5.94
CA ARG A 65 7.21 -6.53 -4.82
C ARG A 65 7.91 -6.06 -3.55
N PHE A 66 7.19 -6.01 -2.44
CA PHE A 66 7.75 -5.71 -1.12
C PHE A 66 7.50 -6.89 -0.18
N GLU A 67 8.57 -7.42 0.41
CA GLU A 67 8.49 -8.46 1.43
C GLU A 67 8.62 -7.83 2.82
N ARG A 68 7.55 -7.92 3.61
CA ARG A 68 7.47 -7.28 4.93
C ARG A 68 8.48 -7.85 5.91
N ARG A 69 8.74 -9.16 5.87
CA ARG A 69 9.64 -9.85 6.82
C ARG A 69 11.08 -9.36 6.70
N THR A 70 11.56 -9.20 5.48
CA THR A 70 12.94 -8.78 5.19
C THR A 70 13.06 -7.27 4.94
N GLY A 71 11.93 -6.57 4.73
CA GLY A 71 11.91 -5.16 4.39
C GLY A 71 12.52 -4.85 3.02
N ARG A 72 12.60 -5.84 2.13
CA ARG A 72 13.25 -5.76 0.82
C ARG A 72 12.23 -5.47 -0.28
N PHE A 73 12.71 -4.85 -1.35
CA PHE A 73 11.95 -4.54 -2.54
C PHE A 73 12.56 -5.24 -3.76
N TRP A 74 11.70 -5.61 -4.69
CA TRP A 74 12.05 -6.13 -6.01
C TRP A 74 11.25 -5.40 -7.08
N LEU A 75 11.83 -5.24 -8.27
CA LEU A 75 11.17 -4.71 -9.46
C LEU A 75 11.56 -5.58 -10.65
N GLY A 76 10.57 -6.15 -11.34
CA GLY A 76 10.84 -7.03 -12.50
C GLY A 76 11.70 -8.26 -12.15
N GLY A 77 11.65 -8.72 -10.90
CA GLY A 77 12.47 -9.83 -10.40
C GLY A 77 13.81 -9.42 -9.76
N GLU A 78 14.29 -8.20 -10.01
CA GLU A 78 15.57 -7.73 -9.47
C GLU A 78 15.40 -7.03 -8.12
N ARG A 79 16.35 -7.23 -7.20
CA ARG A 79 16.33 -6.55 -5.90
C ARG A 79 16.73 -5.09 -6.08
N ILE A 80 15.86 -4.17 -5.63
CA ILE A 80 16.13 -2.73 -5.67
C ILE A 80 16.42 -2.15 -4.29
N GLY A 81 17.03 -0.98 -4.26
CA GLY A 81 17.28 -0.21 -3.03
C GLY A 81 15.99 0.18 -2.31
N ARG A 82 16.05 0.28 -0.98
CA ARG A 82 14.89 0.61 -0.15
C ARG A 82 14.25 1.93 -0.53
N GLU A 83 15.06 2.97 -0.72
CA GLU A 83 14.59 4.32 -1.08
C GLU A 83 13.78 4.31 -2.37
N ARG A 84 14.33 3.73 -3.45
CA ARG A 84 13.62 3.55 -4.73
C ARG A 84 12.34 2.74 -4.55
N GLY A 85 12.39 1.65 -3.79
CA GLY A 85 11.20 0.84 -3.52
C GLY A 85 10.11 1.60 -2.77
N TYR A 86 10.49 2.42 -1.78
CA TYR A 86 9.57 3.31 -1.07
C TYR A 86 8.97 4.37 -1.98
N ALA A 87 9.77 4.99 -2.85
CA ALA A 87 9.29 5.99 -3.81
C ALA A 87 8.23 5.40 -4.77
N LEU A 88 8.41 4.14 -5.20
CA LEU A 88 7.43 3.45 -6.05
C LEU A 88 6.19 2.98 -5.27
N ALA A 89 6.35 2.52 -4.03
CA ALA A 89 5.25 2.00 -3.23
C ALA A 89 4.38 3.09 -2.60
N LEU A 90 4.95 4.25 -2.26
CA LEU A 90 4.26 5.30 -1.53
C LEU A 90 3.02 5.83 -2.28
N PRO A 91 3.07 6.16 -3.59
CA PRO A 91 1.88 6.58 -4.34
C PRO A 91 0.75 5.55 -4.31
N LEU A 92 1.08 4.25 -4.39
CA LEU A 92 0.09 3.17 -4.30
C LEU A 92 -0.61 3.15 -2.93
N VAL A 93 0.18 3.35 -1.87
CA VAL A 93 -0.32 3.42 -0.49
C VAL A 93 -1.18 4.67 -0.29
N LEU A 94 -0.74 5.84 -0.77
CA LEU A 94 -1.50 7.08 -0.64
C LEU A 94 -2.80 7.03 -1.44
N HIS A 95 -2.80 6.43 -2.62
CA HIS A 95 -4.03 6.21 -3.39
C HIS A 95 -5.04 5.35 -2.62
N HIS A 96 -4.57 4.25 -1.99
CA HIS A 96 -5.43 3.45 -1.11
C HIS A 96 -6.00 4.27 0.06
N GLU A 97 -5.15 5.02 0.75
CA GLU A 97 -5.58 5.90 1.85
C GLU A 97 -6.60 6.95 1.39
N ALA A 98 -6.42 7.51 0.19
CA ALA A 98 -7.33 8.52 -0.37
C ALA A 98 -8.72 7.92 -0.64
N ARG A 99 -8.76 6.68 -1.15
CA ARG A 99 -10.02 5.94 -1.34
C ARG A 99 -10.73 5.66 -0.02
N LEU A 100 -9.99 5.35 1.05
CA LEU A 100 -10.58 5.18 2.38
C LEU A 100 -11.10 6.50 2.96
N CYS A 101 -10.39 7.60 2.75
CA CYS A 101 -10.88 8.92 3.15
C CYS A 101 -12.17 9.30 2.43
N ARG A 102 -12.33 8.94 1.14
CA ARG A 102 -13.58 9.13 0.39
C ARG A 102 -14.72 8.23 0.90
N LEU A 103 -14.40 7.03 1.39
CA LEU A 103 -15.40 6.09 1.91
C LEU A 103 -15.94 6.50 3.29
N HIS A 104 -15.09 7.07 4.16
CA HIS A 104 -15.44 7.38 5.54
C HIS A 104 -15.47 8.89 5.78
N ALA A 105 -14.28 9.50 5.94
CA ALA A 105 -14.03 10.94 6.06
C ALA A 105 -12.51 11.18 6.13
N PRO A 106 -12.01 12.41 5.93
CA PRO A 106 -10.58 12.73 6.04
C PRO A 106 -9.96 12.40 7.41
N ASP A 107 -10.71 12.57 8.49
CA ASP A 107 -10.26 12.38 9.88
C ASP A 107 -10.42 10.94 10.38
N TRP A 108 -11.14 10.08 9.64
CA TRP A 108 -11.41 8.67 9.97
C TRP A 108 -10.17 7.94 10.45
N ARG A 109 -9.06 8.09 9.72
CA ARG A 109 -7.82 7.38 10.05
C ARG A 109 -7.21 7.85 11.38
N GLY A 110 -7.39 9.12 11.71
CA GLY A 110 -7.03 9.67 13.02
C GLY A 110 -7.86 9.06 14.14
N ALA A 111 -9.18 8.94 13.93
CA ALA A 111 -10.08 8.28 14.87
C ALA A 111 -9.75 6.79 15.05
N GLN A 112 -9.52 6.07 13.95
CA GLN A 112 -9.16 4.65 13.96
C GLN A 112 -7.84 4.40 14.72
N LEU A 113 -6.82 5.24 14.52
CA LEU A 113 -5.55 5.12 15.25
C LEU A 113 -5.70 5.37 16.76
N ARG A 114 -6.64 6.23 17.18
CA ARG A 114 -6.93 6.48 18.60
C ARG A 114 -7.76 5.39 19.24
N ALA A 115 -8.63 4.73 18.47
CA ALA A 115 -9.52 3.68 18.95
C ALA A 115 -8.81 2.35 19.26
N HIS A 116 -7.54 2.20 18.87
CA HIS A 116 -6.79 0.95 19.04
C HIS A 116 -5.54 1.11 19.90
N VAL A 117 -5.27 0.09 20.73
CA VAL A 117 -3.97 -0.08 21.37
C VAL A 117 -2.95 -0.46 20.31
N LEU A 118 -2.11 0.50 19.94
CA LEU A 118 -1.13 0.33 18.88
C LEU A 118 0.04 -0.56 19.35
N PRO A 119 0.41 -1.63 18.60
CA PRO A 119 1.61 -2.41 18.89
C PRO A 119 2.88 -1.55 18.89
N ALA A 120 3.88 -1.89 19.70
CA ALA A 120 5.10 -1.08 19.85
C ALA A 120 5.80 -0.74 18.52
N PRO A 121 5.95 -1.68 17.54
CA PRO A 121 6.53 -1.35 16.23
C PRO A 121 5.71 -0.34 15.43
N VAL A 122 4.38 -0.37 15.57
CA VAL A 122 3.46 0.57 14.91
C VAL A 122 3.59 1.95 15.55
N ARG A 123 3.60 2.02 16.89
CA ARG A 123 3.80 3.30 17.62
C ARG A 123 5.09 3.99 17.21
N ARG A 124 6.21 3.26 17.18
CA ARG A 124 7.53 3.82 16.80
C ARG A 124 7.56 4.35 15.35
N ALA A 125 6.84 3.69 14.45
CA ALA A 125 6.82 4.05 13.03
C ALA A 125 5.72 5.09 12.67
N LEU A 126 4.85 5.45 13.62
CA LEU A 126 3.71 6.33 13.39
C LEU A 126 4.09 7.75 12.96
N PRO A 127 5.09 8.43 13.57
CA PRO A 127 5.48 9.78 13.14
C PRO A 127 5.94 9.82 11.67
N ALA A 128 6.77 8.87 11.26
CA ALA A 128 7.25 8.77 9.88
C ALA A 128 6.10 8.49 8.90
N TRP A 129 5.15 7.63 9.27
CA TRP A 129 3.97 7.36 8.44
C TRP A 129 3.05 8.58 8.32
N ARG A 130 2.84 9.34 9.41
CA ARG A 130 2.08 10.60 9.39
C ARG A 130 2.74 11.64 8.48
N ALA A 131 4.06 11.76 8.56
CA ALA A 131 4.83 12.65 7.70
C ALA A 131 4.67 12.28 6.21
N ALA A 132 4.75 10.98 5.88
CA ALA A 132 4.57 10.47 4.52
C ALA A 132 3.14 10.71 3.98
N ARG A 133 2.12 10.71 4.85
CA ARG A 133 0.73 11.00 4.47
C ARG A 133 0.40 12.46 4.25
N ARG A 134 1.31 13.41 4.50
CA ARG A 134 1.05 14.81 4.15
C ARG A 134 0.83 15.03 2.65
N GLY A 135 1.36 14.14 1.80
CA GLY A 135 1.08 14.12 0.35
C GLY A 135 -0.28 13.53 -0.03
N LEU A 136 -1.14 13.16 0.93
CA LEU A 136 -2.44 12.53 0.64
C LEU A 136 -3.38 13.46 -0.14
N GLU A 137 -3.32 14.77 0.10
CA GLU A 137 -4.16 15.77 -0.57
C GLU A 137 -4.04 15.71 -2.09
N ALA A 138 -2.83 15.50 -2.61
CA ALA A 138 -2.56 15.31 -4.04
C ALA A 138 -3.26 14.07 -4.63
N HIS A 139 -3.65 13.11 -3.80
CA HIS A 139 -4.39 11.90 -4.20
C HIS A 139 -5.90 11.98 -3.87
N LEU A 140 -6.30 12.92 -3.01
CA LEU A 140 -7.71 13.19 -2.72
C LEU A 140 -8.35 13.95 -3.89
N TRP A 141 -7.60 14.83 -4.55
CA TRP A 141 -8.08 15.68 -5.65
C TRP A 141 -7.55 15.20 -7.01
N THR A 142 -8.45 14.76 -7.87
CA THR A 142 -8.25 14.81 -9.33
C THR A 142 -9.20 15.85 -9.90
N PRO A 143 -8.76 16.77 -10.78
CA PRO A 143 -9.60 17.87 -11.28
C PRO A 143 -10.94 17.47 -11.94
N ALA A 144 -11.14 16.19 -12.26
CA ALA A 144 -12.32 15.70 -12.97
C ALA A 144 -13.26 14.80 -12.14
N GLY A 145 -13.04 14.60 -10.82
CA GLY A 145 -13.89 13.72 -10.01
C GLY A 145 -13.95 12.25 -10.45
N ARG A 146 -13.09 11.83 -11.40
CA ARG A 146 -12.98 10.45 -11.89
C ARG A 146 -11.91 9.68 -11.11
N PRO A 147 -12.04 8.35 -10.94
CA PRO A 147 -10.98 7.53 -10.38
C PRO A 147 -9.75 7.65 -11.29
N ASP A 148 -8.68 8.25 -10.79
CA ASP A 148 -7.41 8.30 -11.50
C ASP A 148 -6.91 6.87 -11.66
N VAL A 149 -6.95 6.39 -12.90
CA VAL A 149 -6.28 5.16 -13.32
C VAL A 149 -4.82 5.55 -13.43
N TYR A 150 -4.09 5.49 -12.31
CA TYR A 150 -2.64 5.57 -12.22
C TYR A 150 -1.97 6.14 -13.48
N GLY A 151 -2.12 7.44 -13.72
CA GLY A 151 -1.18 8.16 -14.57
C GLY A 151 0.19 7.99 -13.92
N ALA A 152 1.14 7.42 -14.66
CA ALA A 152 2.51 7.30 -14.19
C ALA A 152 2.99 8.65 -13.63
N PRO A 153 3.81 8.69 -12.56
CA PRO A 153 4.49 9.94 -12.22
C PRO A 153 5.33 10.32 -13.43
N VAL A 154 4.92 11.37 -14.14
CA VAL A 154 5.78 12.04 -15.11
C VAL A 154 6.89 12.66 -14.28
N LEU A 155 8.02 11.97 -14.19
CA LEU A 155 9.23 12.55 -13.66
C LEU A 155 9.59 13.75 -14.55
N PRO A 156 9.95 14.92 -13.98
CA PRO A 156 10.47 16.01 -14.79
C PRO A 156 11.70 15.50 -15.56
N PRO A 157 11.88 15.89 -16.84
CA PRO A 157 13.07 15.51 -17.57
C PRO A 157 14.31 16.01 -16.82
N VAL A 158 15.26 15.11 -16.60
CA VAL A 158 16.60 15.46 -16.11
C VAL A 158 17.22 16.38 -17.16
N PRO A 159 17.72 17.58 -16.79
CA PRO A 159 18.45 18.41 -17.74
C PRO A 159 19.67 17.63 -18.25
N ALA A 160 19.82 17.55 -19.56
CA ALA A 160 20.99 16.96 -20.22
C ALA A 160 22.26 17.74 -19.83
N PRO A 161 23.44 17.08 -19.84
CA PRO A 161 24.71 17.67 -19.37
C PRO A 161 25.13 18.91 -20.14
#